data_AF-A0A370GJ15-F1
#
_entry.id   AF-A0A370GJ15-F1
#
_cell.length_a   1.000
_cell.length_b   1.000
_cell.length_c   1.000
_cell.angle_alpha   90.00
_cell.angle_beta   90.00
_cell.angle_gamma   90.00
#
_symmetry.space_group_name_H-M   'P 1'
#
loop_
_entity.id
_entity.type
_entity.pdbx_description
1 polymer ?
#
loop_
_entity_poly.entity_id
_entity_poly.type
_entity_poly.pdbx_seq_one_letter_code
_entity_poly.pdbx_strand_id
1 'polypeptide(L)'
;MVCPVTLAALREMYETLQLALGVAKLPQIVFVSIDPERDTLQRLNEYISAFHPRFIGARADRQETESLMRQLRVVSMKMQMEDDAGRYSFDHSSDIFVFNPAGQLQAYLTYPHQAKQLVKDYQSILTVSADLT
;
A
#
# COMPACT_ATOMS: atom_id res chain seq x y z
N MET A 1 7.97 -2.06 -11.22
CA MET A 1 7.37 -3.02 -10.25
C MET A 1 7.67 -2.49 -8.86
N VAL A 2 6.67 -2.49 -7.98
CA VAL A 2 6.90 -2.11 -6.58
C VAL A 2 7.85 -3.11 -5.92
N CYS A 3 8.77 -2.60 -5.09
CA CYS A 3 9.66 -3.45 -4.32
C CYS A 3 8.80 -4.37 -3.42
N PRO A 4 8.84 -5.71 -3.58
CA PRO A 4 7.95 -6.63 -2.87
C PRO A 4 8.15 -6.61 -1.35
N VAL A 5 9.22 -5.96 -0.88
CA VAL A 5 9.61 -5.87 0.54
C VAL A 5 8.51 -5.24 1.39
N THR A 6 7.86 -4.17 0.93
CA THR A 6 6.79 -3.53 1.72
C THR A 6 5.56 -4.43 1.86
N LEU A 7 5.16 -5.13 0.80
CA LEU A 7 4.04 -6.07 0.85
C LEU A 7 4.36 -7.29 1.74
N ALA A 8 5.62 -7.76 1.75
CA ALA A 8 6.07 -8.78 2.68
C ALA A 8 6.00 -8.32 4.14
N ALA A 9 6.47 -7.10 4.43
CA ALA A 9 6.37 -6.53 5.78
C ALA A 9 4.91 -6.33 6.22
N LEU A 10 4.04 -5.90 5.31
CA LEU A 10 2.59 -5.78 5.56
C LEU A 10 1.94 -7.13 5.83
N ARG A 11 2.32 -8.18 5.10
CA ARG A 11 1.85 -9.55 5.36
C ARG A 11 2.24 -10.02 6.76
N GLU A 12 3.51 -9.87 7.15
CA GLU A 12 3.97 -10.28 8.48
C GLU A 12 3.29 -9.49 9.60
N MET A 13 3.11 -8.17 9.41
CA MET A 13 2.30 -7.33 10.31
C MET A 13 0.88 -7.88 10.43
N TYR A 14 0.25 -8.22 9.30
CA TYR A 14 -1.13 -8.71 9.24
C TYR A 14 -1.30 -10.01 10.03
N GLU A 15 -0.44 -10.99 9.79
CA GLU A 15 -0.44 -12.29 10.48
C GLU A 15 -0.20 -12.10 11.99
N THR A 16 0.73 -11.21 12.37
CA THR A 16 1.01 -10.88 13.78
C THR A 16 -0.21 -10.26 14.47
N LEU A 17 -0.85 -9.27 13.85
CA LEU A 17 -2.07 -8.66 14.38
C LEU A 17 -3.23 -9.65 14.43
N GLN A 18 -3.32 -10.56 13.46
CA GLN A 18 -4.37 -11.57 13.43
C GLN A 18 -4.29 -12.48 14.65
N LEU A 19 -3.08 -12.91 15.01
CA LEU A 19 -2.83 -13.71 16.21
C LEU A 19 -3.12 -12.92 17.51
N ALA A 20 -2.79 -11.63 17.54
CA ALA A 20 -2.92 -10.81 18.74
C ALA A 20 -4.34 -10.26 18.99
N LEU A 21 -5.07 -9.90 17.94
CA LEU A 21 -6.33 -9.14 18.03
C LEU A 21 -7.54 -9.85 17.42
N GLY A 22 -7.31 -10.88 16.61
CA GLY A 22 -8.33 -11.56 15.81
C GLY A 22 -8.69 -10.81 14.52
N VAL A 23 -9.30 -11.53 13.57
CA VAL A 23 -9.55 -11.08 12.19
C VAL A 23 -10.44 -9.84 12.09
N ALA A 24 -11.39 -9.67 13.01
CA ALA A 24 -12.36 -8.57 12.99
C ALA A 24 -11.72 -7.19 13.25
N LYS A 25 -10.49 -7.16 13.77
CA LYS A 25 -9.75 -5.93 14.13
C LYS A 25 -8.59 -5.65 13.18
N LEU A 26 -8.56 -6.26 12.00
CA LEU A 26 -7.47 -6.08 11.03
C LEU A 26 -7.79 -4.96 10.05
N PRO A 27 -6.78 -4.19 9.62
CA PRO A 27 -6.97 -3.18 8.58
C PRO A 27 -7.28 -3.85 7.23
N GLN A 28 -7.92 -3.13 6.31
CA GLN A 28 -7.95 -3.53 4.91
C GLN A 28 -6.69 -3.00 4.22
N ILE A 29 -5.86 -3.90 3.72
CA ILE A 29 -4.69 -3.51 2.92
C ILE A 29 -5.11 -3.38 1.47
N VAL A 30 -4.88 -2.19 0.90
CA VAL A 30 -5.19 -1.85 -0.49
C VAL A 30 -3.92 -1.43 -1.18
N PHE A 31 -3.56 -2.11 -2.25
CA PHE A 31 -2.46 -1.74 -3.11
C PHE A 31 -3.00 -1.03 -4.35
N VAL A 32 -2.69 0.26 -4.51
CA VAL A 32 -3.11 1.06 -5.65
C VAL A 32 -2.00 1.12 -6.68
N SER A 33 -2.27 0.70 -7.93
CA SER A 33 -1.30 0.83 -9.01
C SER A 33 -1.11 2.30 -9.43
N ILE A 34 0.15 2.67 -9.65
CA ILE A 34 0.56 3.96 -10.24
C ILE A 34 0.82 3.87 -11.75
N ASP A 35 0.76 2.67 -12.33
CA ASP A 35 1.02 2.40 -13.75
C ASP A 35 -0.14 1.63 -14.41
N PRO A 36 -1.32 2.27 -14.56
CA PRO A 36 -2.51 1.60 -15.04
C PRO A 36 -2.43 1.11 -16.50
N GLU A 37 -1.44 1.55 -17.28
CA GLU A 37 -1.20 1.06 -18.64
C GLU A 37 -0.58 -0.33 -18.67
N ARG A 38 0.25 -0.67 -17.67
CA ARG A 38 0.89 -2.00 -17.55
C ARG A 38 0.14 -2.92 -16.59
N ASP A 39 -0.37 -2.37 -15.50
CA ASP A 39 -0.99 -3.13 -14.43
C ASP A 39 -2.48 -3.30 -14.76
N THR A 40 -2.83 -4.42 -15.41
CA THR A 40 -4.23 -4.81 -15.55
C THR A 40 -4.79 -5.24 -14.20
N LEU A 41 -6.10 -5.06 -13.99
CA LEU A 41 -6.74 -5.44 -12.72
C LEU A 41 -6.55 -6.93 -12.41
N GLN A 42 -6.59 -7.79 -13.43
CA GLN A 42 -6.32 -9.22 -13.28
C GLN A 42 -4.90 -9.49 -12.74
N ARG A 43 -3.88 -8.93 -13.39
CA ARG A 43 -2.47 -9.11 -12.97
C ARG A 43 -2.22 -8.55 -11.59
N LEU A 44 -2.85 -7.42 -11.28
CA LEU A 44 -2.76 -6.78 -9.97
C LEU A 44 -3.32 -7.67 -8.87
N ASN A 45 -4.51 -8.25 -9.09
CA ASN A 45 -5.13 -9.16 -8.11
C ASN A 45 -4.34 -10.46 -7.95
N GLU A 46 -3.85 -11.04 -9.05
CA GLU A 46 -2.96 -12.22 -9.00
C GLU A 46 -1.69 -11.91 -8.20
N TYR A 47 -1.06 -10.77 -8.44
CA TYR A 47 0.14 -10.34 -7.72
C TYR A 47 -0.13 -10.12 -6.22
N ILE A 48 -1.19 -9.39 -5.87
CA ILE A 48 -1.48 -9.01 -4.48
C ILE A 48 -2.00 -10.19 -3.65
N SER A 49 -2.82 -11.07 -4.23
CA SER A 49 -3.32 -12.27 -3.56
C SER A 49 -2.21 -13.26 -3.19
N ALA A 50 -1.09 -13.26 -3.92
CA ALA A 50 0.09 -14.05 -3.59
C ALA A 50 0.76 -13.62 -2.26
N PHE A 51 0.55 -12.38 -1.81
CA PHE A 51 1.02 -11.93 -0.50
C PHE A 51 0.05 -12.30 0.61
N HIS A 52 -1.23 -12.00 0.44
CA HIS A 52 -2.25 -12.39 1.40
C HIS A 52 -3.65 -12.36 0.77
N PRO A 53 -4.52 -13.36 1.00
CA PRO A 53 -5.83 -13.46 0.33
C PRO A 53 -6.82 -12.33 0.71
N ARG A 54 -6.57 -11.63 1.82
CA ARG A 54 -7.38 -10.46 2.24
C ARG A 54 -6.86 -9.14 1.68
N PHE A 55 -5.72 -9.12 0.97
CA PHE A 55 -5.21 -7.90 0.36
C PHE A 55 -5.90 -7.67 -0.98
N ILE A 56 -6.17 -6.42 -1.33
CA ILE A 56 -6.85 -6.07 -2.58
C ILE A 56 -5.99 -5.17 -3.46
N GLY A 57 -6.02 -5.43 -4.76
CA GLY A 57 -5.47 -4.55 -5.78
C GLY A 57 -6.51 -3.54 -6.25
N ALA A 58 -6.13 -2.27 -6.36
CA ALA A 58 -6.94 -1.21 -6.91
C ALA A 58 -6.24 -0.55 -8.11
N ARG A 59 -7.02 -0.24 -9.13
CA ARG A 59 -6.58 0.39 -10.37
C ARG A 59 -7.62 1.42 -10.79
N ALA A 60 -7.15 2.56 -11.29
CA ALA A 60 -7.96 3.60 -11.89
C ALA A 60 -7.44 3.90 -13.31
N ASP A 61 -8.06 4.82 -14.04
CA ASP A 61 -7.44 5.34 -15.26
C ASP A 61 -6.26 6.27 -14.94
N ARG A 62 -5.48 6.66 -15.97
CA ARG A 62 -4.31 7.53 -15.77
C ARG A 62 -4.68 8.86 -15.09
N GLN A 63 -5.80 9.48 -15.47
CA GLN A 63 -6.19 10.78 -14.95
C GLN A 63 -6.54 10.69 -13.45
N GLU A 64 -7.28 9.66 -13.07
CA GLU A 64 -7.65 9.37 -11.69
C GLU A 64 -6.44 8.99 -10.84
N THR A 65 -5.56 8.12 -11.35
CA THR A 65 -4.30 7.74 -10.68
C THR A 65 -3.44 8.97 -10.40
N GLU A 66 -3.23 9.83 -11.38
CA GLU A 66 -2.46 11.06 -11.20
C GLU A 66 -3.14 12.03 -10.22
N SER A 67 -4.47 12.11 -10.24
CA SER A 67 -5.23 12.93 -9.29
C SER A 67 -5.02 12.45 -7.86
N LEU A 68 -5.11 11.14 -7.63
CA LEU A 68 -4.86 10.54 -6.32
C LEU A 68 -3.42 10.78 -5.86
N MET A 69 -2.45 10.54 -6.73
CA MET A 69 -1.03 10.79 -6.42
C MET A 69 -0.78 12.24 -6.01
N ARG A 70 -1.38 13.22 -6.70
CA ARG A 70 -1.28 14.64 -6.33
C ARG A 70 -1.90 14.91 -4.95
N GLN A 71 -3.07 14.35 -4.66
CA GLN A 71 -3.74 14.52 -3.36
C GLN A 71 -2.90 13.93 -2.22
N LEU A 72 -2.25 12.80 -2.46
CA LEU A 72 -1.38 12.11 -1.49
C LEU A 72 0.07 12.58 -1.52
N ARG A 73 0.41 13.55 -2.38
CA ARG A 73 1.78 14.05 -2.61
C ARG A 73 2.79 12.96 -2.96
N VAL A 74 2.32 11.90 -3.61
CA VAL A 74 3.15 10.83 -4.14
C VAL A 74 3.76 11.29 -5.47
N VAL A 75 5.09 11.27 -5.55
CA VAL A 75 5.82 11.55 -6.78
C VAL A 75 6.35 10.24 -7.31
N SER A 76 6.13 9.97 -8.61
CA SER A 76 6.76 8.85 -9.30
C SER A 76 7.48 9.36 -10.53
N MET A 77 8.72 8.93 -10.73
CA MET A 77 9.48 9.25 -11.94
C MET A 77 9.61 8.02 -12.83
N LYS A 78 9.16 8.15 -14.07
CA LYS A 78 9.38 7.12 -15.10
C LYS A 78 10.83 7.21 -15.56
N MET A 79 11.67 6.27 -15.13
CA MET A 79 13.05 6.15 -15.59
C MET A 79 13.08 5.21 -16.79
N GLN A 80 13.43 5.73 -17.96
CA GLN A 80 13.77 4.90 -19.12
C GLN A 80 15.09 4.20 -18.80
N MET A 81 15.13 2.88 -18.97
CA MET A 81 16.39 2.14 -18.87
C MET A 81 17.10 2.24 -20.22
N GLU A 82 18.36 2.67 -20.20
CA GLU A 82 19.10 3.08 -21.40
C GLU A 82 19.40 1.94 -22.40
N ASP A 83 19.23 0.66 -22.03
CA ASP A 83 19.71 -0.48 -22.84
C ASP A 83 18.65 -1.48 -23.33
N ASP A 84 17.36 -1.33 -23.03
CA ASP A 84 16.39 -2.39 -23.32
C ASP A 84 15.02 -1.94 -23.85
N ALA A 85 14.77 -2.30 -25.11
CA ALA A 85 13.49 -2.40 -25.83
C ALA A 85 12.22 -2.07 -25.02
N GLY A 86 11.98 -0.78 -24.76
CA GLY A 86 10.73 -0.30 -24.14
C GLY A 86 10.55 -0.65 -22.66
N ARG A 87 11.61 -1.08 -21.95
CA ARG A 87 11.57 -1.31 -20.50
C ARG A 87 11.85 0.00 -19.75
N TYR A 88 10.90 0.40 -18.91
CA TYR A 88 11.08 1.49 -17.95
C TYR A 88 10.77 1.01 -16.53
N SER A 89 11.42 1.64 -15.55
CA SER A 89 11.10 1.47 -14.13
C SER A 89 10.48 2.75 -13.58
N PHE A 90 9.72 2.62 -12.50
CA PHE A 90 9.29 3.76 -11.69
C PHE A 90 10.09 3.74 -10.40
N ASP A 91 10.74 4.86 -10.08
CA ASP A 91 11.12 5.13 -8.70
C ASP A 91 9.86 5.65 -8.00
N HIS A 92 9.37 4.91 -7.02
CA HIS A 92 8.20 5.30 -6.23
C HIS A 92 8.54 5.15 -4.75
N SER A 93 8.10 6.13 -3.96
CA SER A 93 8.12 6.00 -2.52
C SER A 93 7.13 4.91 -2.13
N SER A 94 7.62 3.86 -1.46
CA SER A 94 6.78 2.75 -0.97
C SER A 94 6.08 3.14 0.33
N ASP A 95 5.53 4.35 0.39
CA ASP A 95 4.90 4.88 1.58
C ASP A 95 3.53 4.26 1.80
N ILE A 96 3.13 4.16 3.06
CA ILE A 96 1.84 3.61 3.46
C ILE A 96 0.99 4.75 4.02
N PHE A 97 -0.19 4.94 3.45
CA PHE A 97 -1.19 5.88 3.93
C PHE A 97 -2.26 5.11 4.72
N VAL A 98 -2.55 5.56 5.93
CA VAL A 98 -3.54 4.93 6.82
C VAL A 98 -4.75 5.84 6.93
N PHE A 99 -5.91 5.31 6.58
CA PHE A 99 -7.19 6.01 6.67
C PHE A 99 -8.09 5.34 7.71
N ASN A 100 -8.91 6.13 8.41
CA ASN A 100 -9.99 5.60 9.23
C ASN A 100 -11.22 5.25 8.35
N PRO A 101 -12.26 4.58 8.90
CA PRO A 101 -13.47 4.25 8.15
C PRO A 101 -14.25 5.47 7.61
N ALA A 102 -14.04 6.67 8.16
CA ALA A 102 -14.61 7.92 7.67
C ALA A 102 -13.80 8.51 6.49
N GLY A 103 -12.73 7.86 6.03
CA GLY A 103 -11.88 8.31 4.93
C GLY A 103 -10.86 9.39 5.32
N GLN A 104 -10.66 9.64 6.61
CA GLN A 104 -9.71 10.64 7.10
C GLN A 104 -8.31 10.03 7.25
N LEU A 105 -7.30 10.71 6.72
CA LEU A 105 -5.90 10.31 6.86
C LEU A 105 -5.47 10.39 8.34
N GLN A 106 -5.05 9.25 8.89
CA GLN A 106 -4.60 9.11 10.29
C GLN A 106 -3.08 9.06 10.39
N ALA A 107 -2.41 8.46 9.41
CA ALA A 107 -0.95 8.35 9.42
C ALA A 107 -0.37 8.23 8.00
N TYR A 108 0.88 8.64 7.91
CA TYR A 108 1.76 8.46 6.75
C TYR A 108 3.03 7.78 7.24
N LEU A 109 3.27 6.56 6.78
CA LEU A 109 4.41 5.74 7.19
C LEU A 109 5.41 5.70 6.04
N THR A 110 6.65 6.11 6.31
CA THR A 110 7.71 6.21 5.31
C THR A 110 8.58 4.96 5.29
N TYR A 111 9.10 4.61 4.11
CA TYR A 111 10.09 3.55 3.95
C TYR A 111 11.38 3.83 4.77
N PRO A 112 12.10 2.81 5.31
CA PRO A 112 11.84 1.37 5.22
C PRO A 112 10.83 0.82 6.23
N HIS A 113 10.01 -0.12 5.76
CA HIS A 113 8.97 -0.76 6.56
C HIS A 113 9.45 -2.05 7.22
N GLN A 114 9.25 -2.16 8.53
CA GLN A 114 9.48 -3.38 9.30
C GLN A 114 8.19 -3.80 9.99
N ALA A 115 7.82 -5.07 9.88
CA ALA A 115 6.56 -5.60 10.41
C ALA A 115 6.36 -5.26 11.89
N LYS A 116 7.39 -5.42 12.71
CA LYS A 116 7.35 -5.10 14.15
C LYS A 116 7.01 -3.63 14.42
N GLN A 117 7.50 -2.71 13.61
CA GLN A 117 7.19 -1.30 13.76
C GLN A 117 5.77 -1.00 13.30
N LEU A 118 5.37 -1.54 12.14
CA LEU A 118 4.01 -1.41 11.62
C LEU A 118 2.94 -1.91 12.60
N VAL A 119 3.20 -3.01 13.33
CA VAL A 119 2.31 -3.51 14.39
C VAL A 119 2.12 -2.46 15.49
N LYS A 120 3.21 -1.86 15.97
CA LYS A 120 3.17 -0.84 17.02
C LYS A 120 2.46 0.43 16.55
N ASP A 121 2.74 0.86 15.33
CA ASP A 121 2.12 2.04 14.73
C ASP A 121 0.61 1.82 14.61
N TYR A 122 0.18 0.66 14.10
CA TYR A 122 -1.23 0.30 13.98
C TYR A 122 -1.95 0.31 15.34
N GLN A 123 -1.36 -0.29 16.37
CA GLN A 123 -1.91 -0.29 17.73
C GLN A 123 -2.02 1.13 18.31
N SER A 124 -1.05 1.99 18.02
CA SER A 124 -1.07 3.40 18.45
C SER A 124 -2.20 4.16 17.76
N ILE A 125 -2.37 3.96 16.44
CA ILE A 125 -3.46 4.57 15.66
C ILE A 125 -4.83 4.13 16.18
N LEU A 126 -5.01 2.85 16.53
CA LEU A 126 -6.26 2.35 17.10
C LEU A 126 -6.61 3.01 18.43
N THR A 127 -5.60 3.26 19.28
CA THR A 127 -5.80 3.91 20.58
C THR A 127 -6.26 5.36 20.38
N VAL A 128 -5.56 6.12 19.54
CA VAL A 128 -5.90 7.53 19.25
C VAL A 128 -7.26 7.67 18.56
N SER A 129 -7.61 6.74 17.67
CA SER A 129 -8.88 6.79 16.94
C SER A 129 -10.09 6.51 17.84
N ALA A 130 -9.91 5.75 18.93
CA ALA A 130 -10.97 5.47 19.90
C ALA A 130 -11.33 6.70 20.75
N ASP A 131 -10.39 7.64 20.90
CA ASP A 131 -10.58 8.87 21.68
C ASP A 131 -11.26 10.01 20.87
N LEU A 132 -11.43 9.81 19.56
CA LEU A 132 -12.00 10.80 18.62
C LEU A 132 -13.45 10.48 18.18
N THR A 133 -14.05 9.45 18.75
CA THR A 133 -15.45 9.02 18.55
C THR A 133 -16.24 9.08 19.85
#